data_AF-A0A8C7X5Y3-F1
#
_entry.id   AF-A0A8C7X5Y3-F1
#
_cell.length_a   1.000
_cell.length_b   1.000
_cell.length_c   1.000
_cell.angle_alpha   90.00
_cell.angle_beta   90.00
_cell.angle_gamma   90.00
#
_symmetry.space_group_name_H-M   'P 1'
#
loop_
_entity.id
_entity.type
_entity.pdbx_description
1 polymer ?
#
loop_
_entity_poly.entity_id
_entity_poly.type
_entity_poly.pdbx_seq_one_letter_code
_entity_poly.pdbx_strand_id
1 'polypeptide(L)'
;MKKQMDDKNMIYSHKTLFKALKERGAYKIYIMATHGLLSAEAPRLIEESAIDEVVVTNTVPHEVQKLQCSKIKTVDVSMILAEAIRRIHNGESMSYLFRNITVDD
;
A
#
# COMPACT_ATOMS: atom_id res chain seq x y z
N MET A 1 6.93 -22.00 16.48
CA MET A 1 5.61 -21.52 16.00
C MET A 1 5.64 -20.00 15.81
N LYS A 2 6.18 -19.51 14.69
CA LYS A 2 5.82 -18.19 14.15
C LYS A 2 5.30 -18.49 12.76
N LYS A 3 3.98 -18.44 12.62
CA LYS A 3 3.28 -18.61 11.36
C LYS A 3 3.82 -17.54 10.43
N GLN A 4 4.64 -17.97 9.47
CA GLN A 4 5.07 -17.14 8.37
C GLN A 4 3.78 -16.69 7.70
N MET A 5 3.47 -15.40 7.86
CA MET A 5 2.33 -14.79 7.18
C MET A 5 2.59 -15.02 5.70
N ASP A 6 1.67 -15.69 5.02
CA ASP A 6 1.83 -16.09 3.63
C ASP A 6 1.89 -14.86 2.71
N ASP A 7 3.07 -14.22 2.62
CA ASP A 7 3.36 -13.10 1.71
C ASP A 7 3.22 -13.49 0.23
N LYS A 8 3.02 -14.79 -0.05
CA LYS A 8 2.71 -15.33 -1.37
C LYS A 8 1.31 -14.95 -1.89
N ASN A 9 0.44 -14.34 -1.06
CA ASN A 9 -0.99 -14.20 -1.39
C ASN A 9 -1.45 -12.88 -2.02
N MET A 10 -0.64 -11.82 -2.07
CA MET A 10 -1.23 -10.52 -2.43
C MET A 10 -1.41 -10.30 -3.94
N ILE A 11 -0.57 -10.92 -4.80
CA ILE A 11 -0.57 -10.62 -6.25
C ILE A 11 -0.64 -11.88 -7.12
N TYR A 12 0.00 -12.97 -6.69
CA TYR A 12 0.11 -14.20 -7.49
C TYR A 12 -1.24 -14.86 -7.81
N SER A 13 -2.20 -14.85 -6.89
CA SER A 13 -3.53 -15.44 -7.09
C SER A 13 -4.47 -14.59 -7.97
N HIS A 14 -4.10 -13.34 -8.29
CA HIS A 14 -5.05 -12.34 -8.75
C HIS A 14 -4.92 -11.92 -10.23
N LYS A 15 -3.96 -12.46 -11.01
CA LYS A 15 -3.90 -12.18 -12.47
C LYS A 15 -5.24 -12.44 -13.17
N THR A 16 -5.92 -13.52 -12.80
CA THR A 16 -7.25 -13.87 -13.31
C THR A 16 -8.34 -12.89 -12.83
N LEU A 17 -8.24 -12.38 -11.60
CA LEU A 17 -9.19 -11.42 -11.06
C LEU A 17 -9.14 -10.09 -11.82
N PHE A 18 -7.94 -9.52 -12.02
CA PHE A 18 -7.82 -8.23 -12.71
C PHE A 18 -8.28 -8.33 -14.16
N LYS A 19 -8.02 -9.47 -14.82
CA LYS A 19 -8.54 -9.75 -16.15
C LYS A 19 -10.06 -9.82 -16.15
N ALA A 20 -10.67 -10.54 -15.20
CA ALA A 20 -12.13 -10.62 -15.06
C ALA A 20 -12.77 -9.25 -14.78
N LEU A 21 -12.11 -8.37 -14.01
CA LEU A 21 -12.57 -7.01 -13.79
C LEU A 21 -12.57 -6.19 -15.09
N LYS A 22 -11.50 -6.27 -15.89
CA LYS A 22 -11.45 -5.60 -17.20
C LYS A 22 -12.50 -6.18 -18.18
N GLU A 23 -12.67 -7.50 -18.21
CA GLU A 23 -13.69 -8.18 -19.04
C GLU A 23 -15.12 -7.77 -18.65
N ARG A 24 -15.35 -7.42 -17.37
CA ARG A 24 -16.62 -6.87 -16.87
C ARG A 24 -16.76 -5.35 -17.04
N GLY A 25 -15.84 -4.70 -17.76
CA GLY A 25 -15.93 -3.28 -18.11
C GLY A 25 -15.29 -2.31 -17.11
N ALA A 26 -14.44 -2.78 -16.19
CA ALA A 26 -13.69 -1.87 -15.31
C ALA A 26 -12.73 -0.99 -16.14
N TYR A 27 -12.97 0.33 -16.15
CA TYR A 27 -12.11 1.27 -16.86
C TYR A 27 -10.71 1.35 -16.23
N LYS A 28 -10.63 1.40 -14.90
CA LYS A 28 -9.38 1.41 -14.13
C LYS A 28 -9.42 0.47 -12.93
N ILE A 29 -8.25 -0.04 -12.54
CA ILE A 29 -8.05 -0.93 -11.39
C ILE A 29 -6.97 -0.32 -10.50
N TYR A 30 -7.37 0.01 -9.27
CA TYR A 30 -6.49 0.52 -8.24
C TYR A 30 -6.36 -0.51 -7.11
N ILE A 31 -5.15 -0.67 -6.58
CA ILE A 31 -4.91 -1.43 -5.35
C ILE A 31 -4.44 -0.47 -4.27
N MET A 32 -5.03 -0.56 -3.08
CA MET A 32 -4.61 0.22 -1.93
C MET A 32 -4.30 -0.73 -0.77
N ALA A 33 -3.17 -0.51 -0.10
CA ALA A 33 -2.82 -1.26 1.10
C ALA A 33 -1.93 -0.45 2.03
N THR A 34 -2.05 -0.69 3.34
CA THR A 34 -1.18 -0.01 4.30
C THR A 34 0.28 -0.44 4.11
N HIS A 35 0.57 -1.74 4.06
CA HIS A 35 1.95 -2.24 4.06
C HIS A 35 2.42 -2.67 2.67
N GLY A 36 3.37 -1.93 2.11
CA GLY A 36 3.98 -2.21 0.81
C GLY A 36 5.16 -3.19 0.89
N LEU A 37 4.95 -4.43 1.35
CA LEU A 37 6.06 -5.39 1.50
C LEU A 37 6.65 -5.79 0.13
N LEU A 38 5.80 -5.98 -0.88
CA LEU A 38 6.18 -6.11 -2.29
C LEU A 38 7.36 -7.07 -2.53
N SER A 39 7.31 -8.25 -1.92
CA SER A 39 8.42 -9.21 -1.91
C SER A 39 8.58 -9.94 -3.25
N ALA A 40 9.79 -10.47 -3.47
CA ALA A 40 10.14 -11.28 -4.64
C ALA A 40 9.76 -10.60 -5.97
N GLU A 41 9.00 -11.28 -6.82
CA GLU A 41 8.64 -10.84 -8.18
C GLU A 41 7.45 -9.85 -8.21
N ALA A 42 6.94 -9.44 -7.04
CA ALA A 42 5.74 -8.61 -6.95
C ALA A 42 5.79 -7.34 -7.84
N PRO A 43 6.87 -6.54 -7.86
CA PRO A 43 6.92 -5.32 -8.68
C PRO A 43 6.78 -5.63 -10.17
N ARG A 44 7.50 -6.66 -10.66
CA ARG A 44 7.41 -7.10 -12.06
C ARG A 44 6.01 -7.58 -12.41
N LEU A 45 5.38 -8.36 -11.53
CA LEU A 45 4.02 -8.86 -11.75
C LEU A 45 2.97 -7.75 -11.79
N ILE A 46 3.12 -6.71 -10.97
CA ILE A 46 2.26 -5.52 -11.00
C ILE A 46 2.44 -4.79 -12.34
N GLU A 47 3.68 -4.55 -12.75
CA GLU A 47 3.99 -3.84 -13.99
C GLU A 47 3.37 -4.55 -15.20
N GLU A 48 3.48 -5.88 -15.28
CA GLU A 48 2.90 -6.72 -16.33
C GLU A 48 1.37 -6.91 -16.25
N SER A 49 0.73 -6.52 -15.14
CA SER A 49 -0.71 -6.78 -14.92
C SER A 49 -1.62 -5.70 -15.50
N ALA A 50 -2.93 -5.97 -15.48
CA ALA A 50 -3.99 -5.02 -15.83
C ALA A 50 -4.27 -3.95 -14.74
N ILE A 51 -3.48 -3.93 -13.66
CA ILE A 51 -3.56 -2.89 -12.62
C ILE A 51 -3.05 -1.58 -13.22
N ASP A 52 -3.76 -0.50 -12.92
CA ASP A 52 -3.39 0.86 -13.32
C ASP A 52 -2.47 1.50 -12.28
N GLU A 53 -2.75 1.33 -10.98
CA GLU A 53 -1.95 1.91 -9.90
C GLU A 53 -2.02 1.09 -8.61
N VAL A 54 -0.90 1.02 -7.88
CA VAL A 54 -0.79 0.41 -6.56
C VAL A 54 -0.34 1.48 -5.56
N VAL A 55 -1.22 1.83 -4.63
CA VAL A 55 -0.98 2.83 -3.60
C VAL A 55 -0.68 2.14 -2.28
N VAL A 56 0.52 2.37 -1.74
CA VAL A 56 0.97 1.83 -0.46
C VAL A 56 1.52 2.92 0.44
N THR A 57 1.61 2.68 1.75
CA THR A 57 2.29 3.65 2.64
C THR A 57 3.77 3.34 2.77
N ASN A 58 4.55 4.31 3.23
CA ASN A 58 5.97 4.12 3.59
C ASN A 58 6.20 3.41 4.94
N THR A 59 5.22 2.65 5.46
CA THR A 59 5.38 1.85 6.67
C THR A 59 6.45 0.74 6.56
N VAL A 60 6.78 0.33 5.33
CA VAL A 60 7.89 -0.59 5.01
C VAL A 60 8.71 0.03 3.89
N PRO A 61 10.05 0.08 3.96
CA PRO A 61 10.88 0.59 2.87
C PRO A 61 10.71 -0.24 1.59
N HIS A 62 10.44 0.42 0.46
CA HIS A 62 10.20 -0.24 -0.83
C HIS A 62 10.73 0.54 -2.04
N GLU A 63 11.79 1.33 -1.86
CA GLU A 63 12.35 2.17 -2.94
C GLU A 63 12.87 1.34 -4.13
N VAL A 64 13.48 0.18 -3.88
CA VAL A 64 13.96 -0.72 -4.95
C VAL A 64 12.79 -1.22 -5.80
N GLN A 65 11.69 -1.61 -5.16
CA GLN A 65 10.48 -2.10 -5.81
C GLN A 65 9.82 -1.00 -6.64
N LYS A 66 9.82 0.24 -6.14
CA LYS A 66 9.31 1.42 -6.84
C LYS A 66 10.14 1.77 -8.08
N LEU A 67 11.45 1.56 -8.03
CA LEU A 67 12.32 1.69 -9.21
C LEU A 67 12.02 0.62 -10.27
N GLN A 68 11.56 -0.56 -9.86
CA GLN A 68 11.22 -1.67 -10.75
C GLN A 68 9.80 -1.59 -11.34
N CYS A 69 8.90 -0.79 -10.75
CA CYS A 69 7.50 -0.73 -11.16
C CYS A 69 6.95 0.70 -11.01
N SER A 70 6.62 1.30 -12.16
CA SER A 70 6.18 2.69 -12.28
C SER A 70 4.78 2.93 -11.70
N LYS A 71 4.00 1.86 -11.57
CA LYS A 71 2.62 1.85 -11.05
C LYS A 71 2.55 1.97 -9.52
N ILE A 72 3.66 1.84 -8.80
CA ILE A 72 3.68 1.95 -7.34
C ILE A 72 3.73 3.43 -6.94
N LYS A 73 2.73 3.86 -6.18
CA LYS A 73 2.68 5.16 -5.50
C LYS A 73 2.76 4.98 -4.00
N THR A 74 3.48 5.89 -3.35
CA THR A 74 3.72 5.86 -1.91
C THR A 74 2.99 7.03 -1.27
N VAL A 75 2.17 6.77 -0.25
CA VAL A 75 1.61 7.76 0.65
C VAL A 75 2.49 7.84 1.89
N ASP A 76 2.94 9.03 2.24
CA ASP A 76 3.70 9.23 3.47
C ASP A 76 2.75 9.18 4.68
N VAL A 77 3.13 8.42 5.71
CA VAL A 77 2.43 8.39 7.00
C VAL A 77 3.27 8.96 8.13
N SER A 78 4.43 9.56 7.84
CA SER A 78 5.35 10.13 8.83
C SER A 78 4.65 11.15 9.74
N MET A 79 3.79 12.01 9.19
CA MET A 79 3.04 13.00 9.95
C MET A 79 2.09 12.35 10.97
N ILE A 80 1.34 11.32 10.56
CA ILE A 80 0.41 10.60 11.45
C ILE A 80 1.19 9.97 12.60
N LEU A 81 2.35 9.37 12.31
CA LEU A 81 3.20 8.75 13.31
C LEU A 81 3.83 9.79 14.25
N ALA A 82 4.30 10.93 13.73
CA ALA A 82 4.86 12.01 14.52
C ALA A 82 3.83 12.62 15.48
N GLU A 83 2.61 12.88 14.99
CA GLU A 83 1.53 13.42 15.81
C GLU A 83 1.05 12.42 16.87
N ALA A 84 1.03 11.12 16.55
CA ALA A 84 0.76 10.08 17.53
C ALA A 84 1.78 10.08 18.67
N ILE A 85 3.08 10.15 18.36
CA ILE A 85 4.15 10.22 19.37
C ILE A 85 3.99 11.48 20.23
N ARG A 86 3.77 12.64 19.60
CA ARG A 86 3.59 13.93 20.31
C ARG A 86 2.42 13.88 21.29
N ARG A 87 1.27 13.34 20.86
CA ARG A 87 0.07 13.22 21.70
C ARG A 87 0.27 12.27 22.88
N ILE A 88 0.87 11.10 22.65
CA ILE A 88 1.19 10.14 23.70
C ILE A 88 2.13 10.78 24.73
N HIS A 89 3.15 11.50 24.27
CA HIS A 89 4.09 12.20 25.14
C HIS A 89 3.42 13.27 26.02
N ASN A 90 2.45 14.00 25.46
CA ASN A 90 1.74 15.08 26.14
C ASN A 90 0.46 14.63 26.89
N GLY A 91 0.09 13.35 26.84
CA GLY A 91 -1.17 12.85 27.42
C GLY A 91 -2.43 13.38 26.72
N GLU A 92 -2.33 13.74 25.44
CA GLU A 92 -3.43 14.28 24.65
C GLU A 92 -4.29 13.16 24.02
N SER A 93 -5.54 13.49 23.66
CA SER A 93 -6.45 12.54 23.03
C SER A 93 -5.98 12.11 21.64
N MET A 94 -5.95 10.80 21.39
CA MET A 94 -5.62 10.20 20.09
C MET A 94 -6.76 10.29 19.07
N SER A 95 -7.99 10.60 19.49
CA SER A 95 -9.15 10.65 18.59
C SER A 95 -9.02 11.70 17.48
N TYR A 96 -8.13 12.69 17.66
CA TYR A 96 -7.82 13.71 16.66
C TYR A 96 -7.21 13.14 15.37
N LEU A 97 -6.36 12.10 15.49
CA LEU A 97 -5.65 11.51 14.34
C LEU A 97 -6.60 10.94 13.27
N PHE A 98 -7.79 10.49 13.66
CA PHE A 98 -8.76 9.86 12.76
C PHE A 98 -9.69 10.86 12.05
N ARG A 99 -9.69 12.13 12.47
CA ARG A 99 -10.66 13.14 11.99
C ARG A 99 -10.03 14.33 11.28
N ASN A 100 -8.77 14.63 11.56
CA ASN A 100 -8.19 15.94 11.26
C ASN A 100 -6.82 15.90 10.57
N ILE A 101 -6.32 14.74 10.15
CA ILE A 101 -5.08 14.66 9.37
C ILE A 101 -5.42 14.60 7.88
N THR A 102 -4.91 15.59 7.16
CA THR A 102 -5.01 15.75 5.70
C THR A 102 -3.75 15.21 5.02
N VAL A 103 -3.86 14.86 3.73
CA VAL A 103 -2.76 14.30 2.92
C VAL A 103 -1.88 15.42 2.32
N ASP A 104 -2.26 16.68 2.52
CA ASP A 104 -1.72 17.85 1.84
C ASP A 104 -0.74 18.69 2.70
N ASP A 105 -0.42 18.26 3.92
CA ASP A 105 0.50 18.93 4.85
C ASP A 105 1.80 18.14 5.06
#